data_AF-A0A5C7RWE5-F1
#
_entry.id   AF-A0A5C7RWE5-F1
#
_cell.length_a   1.000
_cell.length_b   1.000
_cell.length_c   1.000
_cell.angle_alpha   90.00
_cell.angle_beta   90.00
_cell.angle_gamma   90.00
#
_symmetry.space_group_name_H-M   'P 1'
#
loop_
_entity.id
_entity.type
_entity.pdbx_description
1 polymer ?
#
loop_
_entity_poly.entity_id
_entity_poly.type
_entity_poly.pdbx_seq_one_letter_code
_entity_poly.pdbx_strand_id
1 'polypeptide(L)'
;MSWLTENRHDEIRGMLLSNAATTVSVKSLLMDSRQIILERLSSLDKTLATVASGIEQYRDLALIAYPSSELSDQAYAILEQFYDSGATAVLEVKYLSDPIELAYIDGPDNGSITYTEPRFVEDDLTTLVELGLLGIDHNGRGKRIFKFKRTAAALVERRRGA
;
A
#
# COMPACT_ATOMS: atom_id res chain seq x y z
N MET A 1 30.49 -40.04 -4.55
CA MET A 1 29.95 -40.35 -3.21
C MET A 1 30.30 -41.76 -2.75
N SER A 2 30.04 -42.82 -3.55
CA SER A 2 30.40 -44.20 -3.14
C SER A 2 31.90 -44.38 -2.89
N TRP A 3 32.76 -43.81 -3.74
CA TRP A 3 34.22 -43.87 -3.58
C TRP A 3 34.74 -43.31 -2.24
N LEU A 4 34.14 -42.22 -1.73
CA LEU A 4 34.52 -41.64 -0.42
C LEU A 4 34.10 -42.55 0.74
N THR A 5 32.98 -43.24 0.60
CA THR A 5 32.47 -44.19 1.60
C THR A 5 33.27 -45.49 1.59
N GLU A 6 33.65 -45.97 0.40
CA GLU A 6 34.52 -47.13 0.21
C GLU A 6 35.95 -46.91 0.76
N ASN A 7 36.43 -45.66 0.79
CA ASN A 7 37.73 -45.28 1.34
C ASN A 7 37.67 -44.69 2.76
N ARG A 8 36.55 -44.86 3.50
CA ARG A 8 36.37 -44.42 4.90
C ARG A 8 36.58 -42.91 5.13
N HIS A 9 36.28 -42.08 4.13
CA HIS A 9 36.32 -40.62 4.22
C HIS A 9 34.93 -40.04 4.56
N ASP A 10 34.29 -40.57 5.58
CA ASP A 10 32.93 -40.19 5.99
C ASP A 10 32.85 -38.74 6.50
N GLU A 11 33.94 -38.23 7.08
CA GLU A 11 34.05 -36.84 7.53
C GLU A 11 34.05 -35.86 6.36
N ILE A 12 34.81 -36.15 5.29
CA ILE A 12 34.85 -35.34 4.06
C ILE A 12 33.47 -35.37 3.38
N ARG A 13 32.82 -36.53 3.36
CA ARG A 13 31.44 -36.68 2.88
C ARG A 13 30.46 -35.83 3.69
N GLY A 14 30.58 -35.81 5.01
CA GLY A 14 29.77 -34.98 5.91
C GLY A 14 29.95 -33.49 5.65
N MET A 15 31.20 -33.05 5.48
CA MET A 15 31.53 -31.67 5.11
C MET A 15 30.93 -31.27 3.76
N LEU A 16 31.00 -32.13 2.74
CA LEU A 16 30.42 -31.87 1.41
C LEU A 16 28.89 -31.75 1.46
N LEU A 17 28.22 -32.63 2.21
CA LEU A 17 26.77 -32.58 2.38
C LEU A 17 26.32 -31.34 3.16
N SER A 18 27.04 -30.97 4.21
CA SER A 18 26.80 -29.75 4.97
C SER A 18 27.00 -28.49 4.14
N ASN A 19 28.06 -28.45 3.31
CA ASN A 19 28.31 -27.33 2.41
C ASN A 19 27.23 -27.20 1.32
N ALA A 20 26.78 -28.33 0.75
CA ALA A 20 25.67 -28.35 -0.20
C ALA A 20 24.36 -27.83 0.43
N ALA A 21 24.02 -28.27 1.64
CA ALA A 21 22.85 -27.78 2.38
C ALA A 21 22.96 -26.27 2.68
N THR A 22 24.14 -25.80 3.09
CA THR A 22 24.41 -24.38 3.34
C THR A 22 24.22 -23.55 2.08
N THR A 23 24.72 -24.03 0.93
CA THR A 23 24.59 -23.36 -0.37
C THR A 23 23.13 -23.24 -0.78
N VAL A 24 22.31 -24.27 -0.56
CA VAL A 24 20.87 -24.23 -0.84
C VAL A 24 20.17 -23.19 0.04
N SER A 25 20.47 -23.18 1.34
CA SER A 25 19.88 -22.20 2.28
C SER A 25 20.26 -20.76 1.94
N VAL A 26 21.52 -20.50 1.58
CA VAL A 26 21.98 -19.18 1.13
C VAL A 26 21.27 -18.75 -0.15
N LYS A 27 21.11 -19.68 -1.11
CA LYS A 27 20.38 -19.41 -2.35
C LYS A 27 18.92 -19.07 -2.09
N SER A 28 18.26 -19.77 -1.16
CA SER A 28 16.89 -19.47 -0.74
C SER A 28 16.77 -18.06 -0.17
N LEU A 29 17.65 -17.69 0.77
CA LEU A 29 17.65 -16.35 1.37
C LEU A 29 17.87 -15.23 0.32
N LEU A 30 18.76 -15.47 -0.65
CA LEU A 30 18.98 -14.54 -1.75
C LEU A 30 17.78 -14.43 -2.69
N MET A 31 17.04 -15.52 -2.91
CA MET A 31 15.81 -15.50 -3.71
C MET A 31 14.69 -14.75 -2.99
N ASP A 32 14.51 -14.97 -1.68
CA ASP A 32 13.52 -14.25 -0.86
C ASP A 32 13.78 -12.74 -0.86
N SER A 33 15.04 -12.34 -0.65
CA SER A 33 15.42 -10.92 -0.69
C SER A 33 15.21 -10.29 -2.07
N ARG A 34 15.51 -11.01 -3.16
CA ARG A 34 15.20 -10.55 -4.51
C ARG A 34 13.69 -10.36 -4.72
N GLN A 35 12.88 -11.29 -4.26
CA GLN A 35 11.43 -11.22 -4.38
C GLN A 35 10.89 -9.98 -3.65
N ILE A 36 11.37 -9.71 -2.43
CA ILE A 36 11.02 -8.49 -1.69
C ILE A 36 11.40 -7.23 -2.45
N ILE A 37 12.57 -7.20 -3.10
CA ILE A 37 13.00 -6.05 -3.91
C ILE A 37 12.07 -5.85 -5.11
N LEU A 38 11.69 -6.92 -5.82
CA LEU A 38 10.78 -6.85 -6.96
C LEU A 38 9.38 -6.37 -6.54
N GLU A 39 8.88 -6.81 -5.40
CA GLU A 39 7.60 -6.35 -4.85
C GLU A 39 7.62 -4.85 -4.53
N ARG A 40 8.72 -4.36 -3.94
CA ARG A 40 8.89 -2.93 -3.67
C ARG A 40 8.96 -2.10 -4.95
N LEU A 41 9.65 -2.60 -5.99
CA LEU A 41 9.69 -1.96 -7.31
C LEU A 41 8.30 -1.92 -7.97
N SER A 42 7.56 -3.02 -7.93
CA SER A 42 6.20 -3.07 -8.47
C SER A 42 5.25 -2.11 -7.74
N SER A 43 5.39 -1.95 -6.43
CA SER A 43 4.62 -0.99 -5.64
C SER A 43 4.96 0.46 -6.02
N LEU A 44 6.25 0.75 -6.26
CA LEU A 44 6.73 2.04 -6.75
C LEU A 44 6.15 2.38 -8.13
N ASP A 45 6.20 1.44 -9.07
CA ASP A 45 5.64 1.62 -10.41
C ASP A 45 4.14 1.89 -10.37
N LYS A 46 3.39 1.13 -9.56
CA LYS A 46 1.95 1.35 -9.37
C LYS A 46 1.66 2.74 -8.79
N THR A 47 2.42 3.15 -7.77
CA THR A 47 2.26 4.47 -7.15
C THR A 47 2.55 5.60 -8.13
N LEU A 48 3.62 5.48 -8.93
CA LEU A 48 3.96 6.44 -9.97
C LEU A 48 2.87 6.55 -11.02
N ALA A 49 2.33 5.40 -11.47
CA ALA A 49 1.23 5.37 -12.42
C ALA A 49 -0.03 6.03 -11.84
N THR A 50 -0.37 5.78 -10.58
CA THR A 50 -1.54 6.40 -9.95
C THR A 50 -1.40 7.90 -9.76
N VAL A 51 -0.20 8.38 -9.40
CA VAL A 51 0.05 9.82 -9.34
C VAL A 51 -0.01 10.44 -10.75
N ALA A 52 0.53 9.77 -11.75
CA ALA A 52 0.53 10.23 -13.14
C ALA A 52 -0.88 10.20 -13.76
N SER A 53 -1.72 9.21 -13.43
CA SER A 53 -3.11 9.12 -13.91
C SER A 53 -3.98 10.26 -13.38
N GLY A 54 -3.67 10.77 -12.19
CA GLY A 54 -4.31 11.94 -11.62
C GLY A 54 -3.91 13.28 -12.25
N ILE A 55 -2.93 13.31 -13.16
CA ILE A 55 -2.46 14.52 -13.86
C ILE A 55 -2.91 14.44 -15.31
N GLU A 56 -3.74 15.40 -15.75
CA GLU A 56 -4.39 15.37 -17.07
C GLU A 56 -3.40 15.08 -18.22
N GLN A 57 -2.25 15.76 -18.23
CA GLN A 57 -1.25 15.64 -19.30
C GLN A 57 -0.56 14.28 -19.38
N TYR A 58 -0.56 13.50 -18.29
CA TYR A 58 0.08 12.18 -18.22
C TYR A 58 -0.92 11.03 -18.11
N ARG A 59 -2.21 11.34 -17.99
CA ARG A 59 -3.25 10.35 -17.70
C ARG A 59 -3.27 9.22 -18.71
N ASP A 60 -3.32 9.54 -19.99
CA ASP A 60 -3.41 8.53 -21.05
C ASP A 60 -2.18 7.61 -21.07
N LEU A 61 -0.99 8.15 -20.84
CA LEU A 61 0.25 7.36 -20.76
C LEU A 61 0.27 6.44 -19.54
N ALA A 62 -0.18 6.95 -18.39
CA ALA A 62 -0.28 6.17 -17.16
C ALA A 62 -1.28 5.02 -17.29
N LEU A 63 -2.43 5.26 -17.92
CA LEU A 63 -3.46 4.26 -18.14
C LEU A 63 -3.06 3.22 -19.20
N ILE A 64 -2.24 3.57 -20.19
CA ILE A 64 -1.66 2.59 -21.13
C ILE A 64 -0.69 1.65 -20.42
N ALA A 65 0.17 2.19 -19.56
CA ALA A 65 1.18 1.40 -18.84
C ALA A 65 0.56 0.57 -17.71
N TYR A 66 -0.40 1.14 -16.98
CA TYR A 66 -1.10 0.53 -15.86
C TYR A 66 -2.59 0.91 -15.90
N PRO A 67 -3.42 0.12 -16.61
CA PRO A 67 -4.86 0.41 -16.77
C PRO A 67 -5.63 0.48 -15.44
N SER A 68 -5.11 -0.18 -14.41
CA SER A 68 -5.69 -0.23 -13.05
C SER A 68 -5.11 0.80 -12.09
N SER A 69 -4.40 1.82 -12.60
CA SER A 69 -3.73 2.84 -11.78
C SER A 69 -4.63 4.03 -11.43
N GLU A 70 -5.80 4.16 -12.04
CA GLU A 70 -6.73 5.24 -11.68
C GLU A 70 -7.36 4.97 -10.32
N LEU A 71 -7.33 5.97 -9.44
CA LEU A 71 -8.18 5.97 -8.25
C LEU A 71 -9.63 6.11 -8.70
N SER A 72 -10.55 5.50 -7.95
CA SER A 72 -11.98 5.72 -8.17
C SER A 72 -12.33 7.21 -7.96
N ASP A 73 -13.38 7.68 -8.62
CA ASP A 73 -13.91 9.03 -8.39
C ASP A 73 -14.29 9.23 -6.91
N GLN A 74 -14.79 8.18 -6.25
CA GLN A 74 -15.06 8.19 -4.81
C GLN A 74 -13.78 8.40 -4.00
N ALA A 75 -12.69 7.69 -4.30
CA ALA A 75 -11.42 7.86 -3.60
C ALA A 75 -10.84 9.28 -3.79
N TYR A 76 -10.97 9.85 -4.99
CA TYR A 76 -10.62 11.26 -5.21
C TYR A 76 -11.50 12.21 -4.38
N ALA A 77 -12.81 12.02 -4.39
CA ALA A 77 -13.74 12.83 -3.61
C ALA A 77 -13.47 12.74 -2.10
N ILE A 78 -13.06 11.56 -1.60
CA ILE A 78 -12.62 11.37 -0.21
C ILE A 78 -11.38 12.23 0.08
N LEU A 79 -10.36 12.20 -0.79
CA LEU A 79 -9.14 12.99 -0.61
C LEU A 79 -9.40 14.50 -0.68
N GLU A 80 -10.25 14.95 -1.60
CA GLU A 80 -10.62 16.36 -1.76
C GLU A 80 -11.38 16.87 -0.54
N GLN A 81 -12.38 16.13 -0.06
CA GLN A 81 -13.11 16.48 1.16
C GLN A 81 -12.20 16.52 2.39
N PHE A 82 -11.25 15.59 2.50
CA PHE A 82 -10.28 15.58 3.60
C PHE A 82 -9.30 16.77 3.51
N TYR A 83 -8.85 17.13 2.31
CA TYR A 83 -8.04 18.32 2.09
C TYR A 83 -8.80 19.60 2.49
N ASP A 84 -10.03 19.73 2.02
CA ASP A 84 -10.86 20.92 2.24
C ASP A 84 -11.32 21.06 3.68
N SER A 85 -11.51 19.94 4.39
CA SER A 85 -11.92 19.98 5.80
C SER A 85 -10.83 20.51 6.71
N GLY A 86 -9.56 20.53 6.28
CA GLY A 86 -8.42 20.94 7.09
C GLY A 86 -8.11 20.02 8.27
N ALA A 87 -8.81 18.89 8.41
CA ALA A 87 -8.55 17.90 9.45
C ALA A 87 -7.22 17.18 9.20
N THR A 88 -6.52 16.77 10.26
CA THR A 88 -5.33 15.92 10.13
C THR A 88 -5.67 14.44 10.14
N ALA A 89 -6.82 14.08 10.70
CA ALA A 89 -7.27 12.71 10.85
C ALA A 89 -8.78 12.54 10.71
N VAL A 90 -9.20 11.37 10.20
CA VAL A 90 -10.58 10.87 10.25
C VAL A 90 -10.67 9.58 11.04
N LEU A 91 -11.69 9.46 11.88
CA LEU A 91 -12.02 8.29 12.65
C LEU A 91 -13.06 7.44 11.93
N GLU A 92 -12.80 6.15 11.84
CA GLU A 92 -13.78 5.19 11.36
C GLU A 92 -14.79 4.81 12.47
N VAL A 93 -16.06 5.07 12.22
CA VAL A 93 -17.16 4.76 13.14
C VAL A 93 -18.11 3.77 12.46
N LYS A 94 -18.02 2.50 12.86
CA LYS A 94 -18.99 1.48 12.45
C LYS A 94 -20.21 1.48 13.38
N TYR A 95 -21.39 1.51 12.78
CA TYR A 95 -22.67 1.30 13.45
C TYR A 95 -23.21 -0.09 13.09
N LEU A 96 -24.16 -0.62 13.88
CA LEU A 96 -24.65 -2.00 13.70
C LEU A 96 -25.36 -2.24 12.35
N SER A 97 -26.02 -1.20 11.82
CA SER A 97 -26.86 -1.30 10.62
C SER A 97 -26.65 -0.14 9.63
N ASP A 98 -25.77 0.82 9.95
CA ASP A 98 -25.50 1.97 9.10
C ASP A 98 -24.15 1.82 8.38
N PRO A 99 -23.98 2.50 7.23
CA PRO A 99 -22.69 2.63 6.57
C PRO A 99 -21.63 3.16 7.55
N ILE A 100 -20.38 2.85 7.25
CA ILE A 100 -19.23 3.30 8.05
C ILE A 100 -19.16 4.83 8.01
N GLU A 101 -19.25 5.52 9.14
CA GLU A 101 -19.03 6.95 9.16
C GLU A 101 -17.52 7.26 9.26
N LEU A 102 -17.07 8.25 8.48
CA LEU A 102 -15.69 8.73 8.47
C LEU A 102 -15.65 10.15 9.08
N ALA A 103 -15.62 10.23 10.41
CA ALA A 103 -15.74 11.49 11.13
C ALA A 103 -14.41 12.24 11.24
N TYR A 104 -14.39 13.55 11.01
CA TYR A 104 -13.19 14.37 11.25
C TYR A 104 -12.87 14.42 12.75
N ILE A 105 -11.58 14.34 13.11
CA ILE A 105 -11.15 14.36 14.52
C ILE A 105 -10.82 15.79 14.98
N ASP A 106 -10.21 16.59 14.11
CA ASP A 106 -9.58 17.87 14.46
C ASP A 106 -9.70 18.93 13.37
N GLY A 107 -10.70 18.81 12.50
CA GLY A 107 -11.02 19.84 11.52
C GLY A 107 -11.66 21.08 12.18
N PRO A 108 -11.56 22.26 11.55
CA PRO A 108 -12.31 23.47 11.92
C PRO A 108 -13.82 23.25 12.09
N ASP A 109 -14.40 22.34 11.32
CA ASP A 109 -15.83 22.00 11.38
C ASP A 109 -16.06 20.57 11.88
N ASN A 110 -17.13 20.39 12.66
CA ASN A 110 -17.64 19.06 13.01
C ASN A 110 -18.36 18.48 11.79
N GLY A 111 -17.76 17.48 11.14
CA GLY A 111 -18.32 16.83 9.97
C GLY A 111 -17.74 15.45 9.72
N SER A 112 -18.16 14.86 8.60
CA SER A 112 -17.68 13.57 8.15
C SER A 112 -17.50 13.58 6.63
N ILE A 113 -16.68 12.66 6.13
CA ILE A 113 -16.52 12.45 4.70
C ILE A 113 -17.78 11.76 4.16
N THR A 114 -18.33 12.32 3.09
CA THR A 114 -19.46 11.74 2.35
C THR A 114 -18.95 10.89 1.19
N TYR A 115 -19.63 9.79 0.92
CA TYR A 115 -19.29 8.86 -0.16
C TYR A 115 -20.57 8.20 -0.71
N THR A 116 -20.55 7.79 -1.99
CA THR A 116 -21.75 7.38 -2.75
C THR A 116 -21.89 5.87 -2.91
N GLU A 117 -20.80 5.13 -2.72
CA GLU A 117 -20.70 3.69 -2.91
C GLU A 117 -20.21 2.99 -1.63
N PRO A 118 -21.09 2.74 -0.64
CA PRO A 118 -20.72 2.18 0.66
C PRO A 118 -20.03 0.81 0.60
N ARG A 119 -20.30 0.03 -0.45
CA ARG A 119 -19.71 -1.30 -0.61
C ARG A 119 -18.22 -1.25 -0.96
N PHE A 120 -17.74 -0.13 -1.50
CA PHE A 120 -16.36 0.04 -1.97
C PHE A 120 -15.52 0.98 -1.09
N VAL A 121 -16.11 1.65 -0.11
CA VAL A 121 -15.38 2.61 0.75
C VAL A 121 -14.17 1.98 1.46
N GLU A 122 -14.27 0.71 1.89
CA GLU A 122 -13.15 0.02 2.53
C GLU A 122 -12.01 -0.30 1.54
N ASP A 123 -12.34 -0.60 0.28
CA ASP A 123 -11.38 -0.85 -0.79
C ASP A 123 -10.67 0.45 -1.20
N ASP A 124 -11.42 1.55 -1.33
CA ASP A 124 -10.87 2.89 -1.58
C ASP A 124 -9.91 3.31 -0.47
N LEU A 125 -10.31 3.21 0.81
CA LEU A 125 -9.46 3.56 1.94
C LEU A 125 -8.21 2.68 2.01
N THR A 126 -8.33 1.39 1.73
CA THR A 126 -7.19 0.46 1.68
C THR A 126 -6.21 0.87 0.58
N THR A 127 -6.73 1.12 -0.62
CA THR A 127 -5.95 1.59 -1.77
C THR A 127 -5.21 2.90 -1.46
N LEU A 128 -5.91 3.87 -0.86
CA LEU A 128 -5.30 5.15 -0.46
C LEU A 128 -4.20 4.98 0.59
N VAL A 129 -4.33 4.03 1.52
CA VAL A 129 -3.27 3.71 2.50
C VAL A 129 -2.08 3.04 1.82
N GLU A 130 -2.32 2.06 0.95
CA GLU A 130 -1.27 1.32 0.22
C GLU A 130 -0.44 2.24 -0.67
N LEU A 131 -1.08 3.20 -1.34
CA LEU A 131 -0.42 4.23 -2.14
C LEU A 131 0.29 5.29 -1.31
N GLY A 132 0.19 5.21 0.02
CA GLY A 132 0.80 6.19 0.92
C GLY A 132 0.18 7.58 0.83
N LEU A 133 -1.07 7.69 0.35
CA LEU A 133 -1.87 8.91 0.35
C LEU A 133 -2.53 9.13 1.72
N LEU A 134 -2.89 8.03 2.39
CA LEU A 134 -3.30 8.02 3.78
C LEU A 134 -2.31 7.23 4.65
N GLY A 135 -2.29 7.54 5.95
CA GLY A 135 -1.69 6.69 6.98
C GLY A 135 -2.78 5.99 7.78
N ILE A 136 -2.47 4.82 8.35
CA ILE A 136 -3.38 4.10 9.24
C ILE A 136 -2.84 4.10 10.67
N ASP A 137 -3.72 4.36 11.63
CA ASP A 137 -3.48 4.29 13.07
C ASP A 137 -4.73 3.72 13.78
N HIS A 138 -4.69 3.52 15.08
CA HIS A 138 -5.82 3.04 15.87
C HIS A 138 -6.00 3.86 17.14
N ASN A 139 -7.25 4.12 17.52
CA ASN A 139 -7.53 4.76 18.81
C ASN A 139 -7.44 3.75 19.97
N GLY A 140 -7.57 4.24 21.21
CA GLY A 140 -7.55 3.38 22.41
C GLY A 140 -8.68 2.36 22.52
N ARG A 141 -9.64 2.35 21.58
CA ARG A 141 -10.73 1.35 21.46
C ARG A 141 -10.53 0.41 20.26
N GLY A 142 -9.38 0.48 19.59
CA GLY A 142 -9.07 -0.33 18.41
C GLY A 142 -9.78 0.09 17.13
N LYS A 143 -10.43 1.26 17.09
CA LYS A 143 -11.04 1.78 15.84
C LYS A 143 -9.96 2.40 14.96
N ARG A 144 -10.06 2.16 13.64
CA ARG A 144 -9.13 2.71 12.64
C ARG A 144 -9.23 4.23 12.59
N ILE A 145 -8.07 4.88 12.51
CA ILE A 145 -7.91 6.30 12.24
C ILE A 145 -7.10 6.42 10.95
N PHE A 146 -7.60 7.18 9.99
CA PHE A 146 -6.86 7.50 8.78
C PHE A 146 -6.27 8.90 8.90
N LYS A 147 -4.95 9.01 8.68
CA LYS A 147 -4.20 10.27 8.77
C LYS A 147 -3.92 10.81 7.37
N PHE A 148 -4.22 12.09 7.16
CA PHE A 148 -3.93 12.74 5.89
C PHE A 148 -2.42 12.93 5.71
N LYS A 149 -1.89 12.66 4.51
CA LYS A 149 -0.47 12.83 4.21
C LYS A 149 -0.22 13.95 3.22
N ARG A 150 0.99 14.52 3.28
CA ARG A 150 1.45 15.55 2.32
C ARG A 150 1.39 15.10 0.86
N THR A 151 1.57 13.80 0.61
CA THR A 151 1.44 13.20 -0.72
C THR A 151 0.00 13.29 -1.25
N ALA A 152 -1.01 13.08 -0.41
CA ALA A 152 -2.41 13.31 -0.77
C ALA A 152 -2.69 14.79 -1.04
N ALA A 153 -2.20 15.69 -0.19
CA ALA A 153 -2.32 17.14 -0.40
C ALA A 153 -1.77 17.57 -1.77
N ALA A 154 -0.54 17.16 -2.08
CA ALA A 154 0.09 17.48 -3.36
C ALA A 154 -0.66 16.88 -4.56
N LEU A 155 -1.29 15.71 -4.41
CA LEU A 155 -2.11 15.12 -5.47
C LEU A 155 -3.37 15.94 -5.73
N VAL A 156 -4.09 16.33 -4.67
CA VAL A 156 -5.29 17.19 -4.76
C VAL A 156 -4.95 18.53 -5.41
N GLU A 157 -3.88 19.19 -4.96
CA GLU A 157 -3.44 20.48 -5.51
C GLU A 157 -3.08 20.38 -7.01
N ARG A 158 -2.37 19.33 -7.41
CA ARG A 158 -2.02 19.10 -8.82
C ARG A 158 -3.24 18.84 -9.69
N ARG A 159 -4.21 18.07 -9.20
CA ARG A 159 -5.45 17.76 -9.93
C ARG A 159 -6.33 19.00 -10.11
N ARG A 160 -6.32 19.93 -9.15
CA ARG A 160 -7.06 21.20 -9.22
C ARG A 160 -6.37 22.28 -10.06
N GLY A 161 -5.04 22.20 -10.17
CA GLY A 161 -4.22 23.15 -10.93
C GLY A 161 -3.92 22.74 -12.37
N ALA A 162 -4.30 21.52 -12.76
CA ALA A 162 -4.34 21.06 -14.16
C ALA A 162 -5.66 21.49 -14.79
#